data_AF-A0A381IF09-F1
#
_entry.id   AF-A0A381IF09-F1
#
_cell.length_a   1.000
_cell.length_b   1.000
_cell.length_c   1.000
_cell.angle_alpha   90.00
_cell.angle_beta   90.00
_cell.angle_gamma   90.00
#
_symmetry.space_group_name_H-M   'P 1'
#
loop_
_entity.id
_entity.type
_entity.pdbx_description
1 polymer ?
#
loop_
_entity_poly.entity_id
_entity_poly.type
_entity_poly.pdbx_seq_one_letter_code
_entity_poly.pdbx_strand_id
1 'polypeptide(L)'
;MLIGLIAAFGLVLQKKKASDVIKGSLLAAFGIIIMETGTGMLVSSIAPINGAFQSISGGAVTKGLSDVTFTASYGGIIGLAMFAGLAIHLMIARFTPIKTIFLTGHMLYWFHSYL
;
A
#
# COMPACT_ATOMS: atom_id res chain seq x y z
N MET A 1 -4.94 -9.95 -3.04
CA MET A 1 -5.90 -10.87 -2.37
C MET A 1 -5.98 -10.72 -0.85
N LEU A 2 -4.86 -10.55 -0.14
CA LEU A 2 -4.84 -10.34 1.33
C LEU A 2 -5.82 -9.24 1.81
N ILE A 3 -5.94 -8.15 1.05
CA ILE A 3 -6.85 -7.03 1.36
C ILE A 3 -8.33 -7.44 1.36
N GLY A 4 -8.74 -8.40 0.52
CA GLY A 4 -10.10 -8.94 0.54
C GLY A 4 -10.40 -9.72 1.83
N LEU A 5 -9.41 -10.45 2.36
CA LEU A 5 -9.52 -11.13 3.66
C LEU A 5 -9.52 -10.15 4.83
N ILE A 6 -8.70 -9.10 4.77
CA ILE A 6 -8.70 -8.03 5.79
C ILE A 6 -10.05 -7.32 5.80
N ALA A 7 -10.63 -7.04 4.63
CA ALA A 7 -11.97 -6.45 4.52
C ALA A 7 -13.04 -7.40 5.09
N ALA A 8 -12.97 -8.70 4.81
CA ALA A 8 -13.86 -9.71 5.40
C ALA A 8 -13.79 -9.68 6.93
N PHE A 9 -12.57 -9.74 7.46
CA PHE A 9 -12.32 -9.75 8.90
C PHE A 9 -12.80 -8.46 9.58
N GLY A 10 -12.54 -7.31 8.97
CA GLY A 10 -13.00 -6.00 9.47
C GLY A 10 -14.51 -5.87 9.49
N LEU A 11 -15.23 -6.43 8.50
CA LEU A 11 -16.70 -6.41 8.45
C LEU A 11 -17.33 -7.38 9.44
N VAL A 12 -16.70 -8.55 9.66
CA VAL A 12 -17.10 -9.51 10.69
C VAL A 12 -16.92 -8.90 12.08
N LEU A 13 -15.79 -8.24 12.35
CA LEU A 13 -15.53 -7.57 13.63
C LEU A 13 -16.52 -6.42 13.92
N GLN A 14 -16.97 -5.74 12.86
CA GLN A 14 -18.04 -4.73 12.92
C GLN A 14 -19.45 -5.31 13.02
N LYS A 15 -19.59 -6.64 13.14
CA LYS A 15 -20.88 -7.36 13.25
C LYS A 15 -21.87 -7.04 12.12
N LYS A 16 -21.35 -6.82 10.90
CA LYS A 16 -22.17 -6.59 9.70
C LYS A 16 -22.86 -7.88 9.25
N LYS A 17 -23.93 -7.77 8.46
CA LYS A 17 -24.65 -8.94 7.92
C LYS A 17 -23.73 -9.76 7.02
N ALA A 18 -23.90 -11.09 6.98
CA ALA A 18 -23.07 -11.97 6.15
C ALA A 18 -23.05 -11.57 4.66
N SER A 19 -24.18 -11.07 4.14
CA SER A 19 -24.26 -10.52 2.77
C SER A 19 -23.33 -9.32 2.56
N ASP A 20 -23.25 -8.43 3.54
CA ASP A 20 -22.37 -7.25 3.48
C ASP A 20 -20.89 -7.65 3.57
N VAL A 21 -20.57 -8.67 4.36
CA VAL A 21 -19.20 -9.22 4.48
C VAL A 21 -18.73 -9.75 3.14
N ILE A 22 -19.53 -10.61 2.49
CA ILE A 22 -19.17 -11.21 1.19
C ILE A 22 -19.05 -10.13 0.11
N LYS A 23 -20.05 -9.25 0.02
CA LYS A 23 -20.06 -8.15 -0.96
C LYS A 23 -18.89 -7.21 -0.76
N GLY A 24 -18.61 -6.79 0.47
CA GLY A 24 -17.50 -5.89 0.79
C GLY A 24 -16.13 -6.52 0.52
N SER A 25 -15.96 -7.81 0.83
CA SER A 25 -14.72 -8.54 0.58
C SER A 25 -14.42 -8.70 -0.91
N LEU A 26 -15.45 -9.01 -1.70
CA LEU A 26 -15.34 -9.10 -3.16
C LEU A 26 -15.03 -7.74 -3.79
N LEU A 27 -15.71 -6.68 -3.37
CA LEU A 27 -15.41 -5.31 -3.82
C LEU A 27 -13.97 -4.91 -3.51
N ALA A 28 -13.46 -5.25 -2.32
CA ALA A 28 -12.07 -5.01 -1.96
C ALA A 28 -11.09 -5.83 -2.82
N ALA A 29 -11.41 -7.10 -3.11
CA ALA A 29 -10.58 -7.93 -3.97
C ALA A 29 -10.54 -7.41 -5.42
N PHE A 30 -11.69 -7.10 -6.01
CA PHE A 30 -11.78 -6.55 -7.37
C PHE A 30 -11.14 -5.16 -7.47
N GLY A 31 -11.31 -4.32 -6.45
CA GLY A 31 -10.69 -2.99 -6.42
C GLY A 31 -9.17 -3.05 -6.56
N ILE A 32 -8.52 -3.98 -5.88
CA ILE A 32 -7.07 -4.18 -5.99
C ILE A 32 -6.67 -4.68 -7.37
N ILE A 33 -7.38 -5.67 -7.93
CA ILE A 33 -7.08 -6.21 -9.26
C ILE A 33 -7.14 -5.11 -10.34
N ILE A 34 -8.18 -4.27 -10.28
CA ILE A 34 -8.36 -3.16 -11.24
C ILE A 34 -7.24 -2.13 -11.08
N MET A 35 -6.89 -1.77 -9.85
CA MET A 35 -5.78 -0.85 -9.56
C MET A 35 -4.43 -1.39 -10.05
N GLU A 36 -4.10 -2.64 -9.75
CA GLU A 36 -2.85 -3.27 -10.18
C GLU A 36 -2.77 -3.34 -11.71
N THR A 37 -3.88 -3.70 -12.37
CA THR A 37 -3.95 -3.74 -13.83
C THR A 37 -3.78 -2.35 -14.44
N GLY A 38 -4.49 -1.34 -13.91
CA GLY A 38 -4.41 0.04 -14.39
C GLY A 38 -3.03 0.65 -14.20
N THR A 39 -2.42 0.48 -13.03
CA THR A 39 -1.06 0.95 -12.75
C THR A 39 -0.03 0.23 -13.61
N GLY A 40 -0.17 -1.08 -13.82
CA GLY A 40 0.70 -1.85 -14.72
C GLY A 40 0.69 -1.31 -16.15
N MET A 41 -0.48 -0.96 -16.69
CA MET A 41 -0.59 -0.36 -18.02
C MET A 41 0.09 1.02 -18.09
N LEU A 42 -0.11 1.86 -17.08
CA LEU A 42 0.52 3.18 -17.00
C LEU A 42 2.05 3.05 -16.93
N VAL A 43 2.56 2.19 -16.04
CA VAL A 43 4.01 1.95 -15.89
C VAL A 43 4.59 1.40 -17.19
N SER A 44 3.92 0.47 -17.87
CA SER A 44 4.38 -0.09 -19.15
C SER A 44 4.46 0.96 -20.26
N SER A 45 3.57 1.95 -20.23
CA SER A 45 3.57 3.06 -21.20
C SER A 45 4.68 4.08 -20.92
N ILE A 46 5.03 4.29 -19.65
CA ILE A 46 6.05 5.25 -19.20
C ILE A 46 7.46 4.64 -19.25
N ALA A 47 7.61 3.33 -19.05
CA ALA A 47 8.88 2.61 -19.05
C ALA A 47 9.79 2.91 -20.28
N PRO A 48 9.30 2.91 -21.53
CA PRO A 48 10.15 3.22 -22.69
C PRO A 48 10.63 4.69 -22.70
N ILE A 49 9.82 5.63 -22.19
CA ILE A 49 10.22 7.04 -22.06
C ILE A 49 11.35 7.17 -21.03
N ASN A 50 11.24 6.49 -19.89
CA ASN A 50 12.31 6.44 -18.89
C ASN A 50 13.59 5.80 -19.44
N GLY A 51 13.50 4.79 -20.30
CA GLY A 51 14.66 4.18 -20.97
C GLY A 51 15.35 5.15 -21.94
N ALA A 52 14.55 5.87 -22.75
CA ALA A 52 15.06 6.88 -23.67
C ALA A 52 15.75 8.04 -22.93
N PHE A 53 15.14 8.54 -21.85
CA PHE A 53 15.73 9.59 -21.02
C PHE A 53 17.05 9.17 -20.36
N GLN A 54 17.14 7.95 -19.83
CA GLN A 54 18.39 7.43 -19.24
C GLN A 54 19.52 7.32 -20.29
N SER A 55 19.17 6.97 -21.53
CA SER A 55 20.15 6.84 -22.62
C SER A 55 20.73 8.19 -23.06
N ILE A 56 19.96 9.28 -22.92
CA ILE A 56 20.35 10.62 -23.38
C ILE A 56 21.01 11.43 -22.26
N SER A 57 20.55 11.28 -21.01
CA SER A 57 20.99 12.13 -19.91
C SER A 57 22.29 11.69 -19.24
N GLY A 58 22.81 10.49 -19.51
CA GLY A 58 24.01 9.93 -18.86
C GLY A 58 23.88 9.73 -17.33
N GLY A 59 22.79 10.20 -16.74
CA GLY A 59 22.45 10.02 -15.35
C GLY A 59 21.71 8.71 -15.20
N ALA A 60 22.33 7.78 -14.46
CA ALA A 60 21.59 6.69 -13.85
C ALA A 60 20.49 7.33 -12.99
N VAL A 61 19.25 7.29 -13.48
CA VAL A 61 18.11 7.44 -12.58
C VAL A 61 18.18 6.20 -11.73
N THR A 62 18.82 6.33 -10.55
CA THR A 62 18.83 5.31 -9.52
C THR A 62 17.40 4.82 -9.43
N LYS A 63 17.16 3.56 -9.83
CA LYS A 63 15.93 2.82 -9.55
C LYS A 63 15.55 3.25 -8.14
N GLY A 64 14.49 4.04 -8.00
CA GLY A 64 14.06 4.51 -6.69
C GLY A 64 14.05 3.29 -5.77
N LEU A 65 14.62 3.41 -4.58
CA LEU A 65 15.02 2.33 -3.68
C LEU A 65 13.86 1.46 -3.15
N SER A 66 12.93 1.04 -4.01
CA SER A 66 12.12 -0.17 -3.86
C SER A 66 12.97 -1.43 -4.04
N ASP A 67 14.27 -1.32 -3.83
CA ASP A 67 15.19 -2.42 -3.91
C ASP A 67 14.77 -3.38 -2.79
N VAL A 68 14.26 -4.53 -3.22
CA VAL A 68 13.80 -5.64 -2.37
C VAL A 68 14.83 -6.01 -1.29
N THR A 69 16.09 -5.65 -1.50
CA THR A 69 17.24 -5.68 -0.58
C THR A 69 17.08 -4.77 0.66
N PHE A 70 16.50 -3.58 0.55
CA PHE A 70 16.25 -2.68 1.68
C PHE A 70 15.16 -3.25 2.60
N THR A 71 14.06 -3.74 2.01
CA THR A 71 13.00 -4.45 2.74
C THR A 71 13.51 -5.74 3.38
N ALA A 72 14.47 -6.43 2.75
CA ALA A 72 15.07 -7.65 3.32
C ALA A 72 15.90 -7.39 4.58
N SER A 73 16.60 -6.24 4.70
CA SER A 73 17.39 -5.91 5.89
C SER A 73 16.64 -5.08 6.94
N TYR A 74 15.76 -4.16 6.53
CA TYR A 74 15.08 -3.21 7.43
C TYR A 74 13.57 -3.40 7.52
N GLY A 75 12.99 -4.35 6.78
CA GLY A 75 11.54 -4.59 6.76
C GLY A 75 10.94 -4.87 8.14
N GLY A 76 11.70 -5.49 9.05
CA GLY A 76 11.28 -5.73 10.43
C GLY A 76 11.10 -4.45 11.25
N ILE A 77 12.05 -3.51 11.16
CA ILE A 77 11.98 -2.21 11.87
C ILE A 77 10.85 -1.35 11.29
N ILE A 78 10.71 -1.37 9.96
CA ILE A 78 9.65 -0.62 9.28
C ILE A 78 8.27 -1.19 9.63
N GLY A 79 8.13 -2.51 9.70
CA GLY A 79 6.91 -3.18 10.15
C GLY A 79 6.54 -2.81 11.60
N LEU A 80 7.52 -2.69 12.49
CA LEU A 80 7.29 -2.27 13.88
C LEU A 80 6.86 -0.79 13.97
N ALA A 81 7.49 0.09 13.17
CA ALA A 81 7.10 1.49 13.07
C ALA A 81 5.67 1.65 12.51
N MET A 82 5.30 0.82 11.53
CA MET A 82 3.92 0.75 11.01
C MET A 82 2.93 0.32 12.08
N PHE A 83 3.26 -0.70 12.87
CA PHE A 83 2.41 -1.16 13.96
C PHE A 83 2.20 -0.09 15.04
N ALA A 84 3.27 0.62 15.40
CA ALA A 84 3.19 1.76 16.32
C ALA A 84 2.35 2.90 15.74
N GLY A 85 2.53 3.24 14.45
CA GLY A 85 1.72 4.24 13.76
C GLY A 85 0.23 3.87 13.72
N LEU A 86 -0.09 2.59 13.51
CA LEU A 86 -1.45 2.07 13.57
C LEU A 86 -2.06 2.20 14.98
N ALA A 87 -1.28 1.86 16.01
CA ALA A 87 -1.73 1.98 17.41
C ALA A 87 -2.06 3.44 17.77
N ILE A 88 -1.23 4.39 17.35
CA ILE A 88 -1.46 5.83 17.54
C ILE A 88 -2.72 6.28 16.78
N HIS A 89 -2.88 5.87 15.51
CA HIS A 89 -4.08 6.20 14.74
C HIS A 89 -5.35 5.63 15.38
N LEU A 90 -5.31 4.42 15.94
CA LEU A 90 -6.44 3.84 16.67
C LEU A 90 -6.77 4.63 17.96
N MET A 91 -5.76 5.09 18.69
CA MET A 91 -5.98 5.94 19.86
C MET A 91 -6.62 7.27 19.45
N ILE A 92 -6.12 7.93 18.42
CA ILE A 92 -6.68 9.19 17.92
C ILE A 92 -8.11 9.00 17.40
N ALA A 93 -8.37 7.95 16.63
CA ALA A 93 -9.70 7.62 16.11
C ALA A 93 -10.72 7.28 17.21
N ARG A 94 -10.26 6.92 18.42
CA ARG A 94 -11.13 6.73 19.58
C ARG A 94 -11.56 8.04 20.22
N PHE A 95 -10.71 9.06 20.22
CA PHE A 95 -10.98 10.35 20.87
C PHE A 95 -11.48 11.44 19.91
N THR A 96 -11.35 11.22 18.60
CA THR A 96 -11.63 12.24 17.56
C THR A 96 -12.61 11.66 16.53
N PRO A 97 -13.54 12.44 15.95
CA PRO A 97 -14.47 11.95 14.91
C PRO A 97 -13.80 11.58 13.56
N ILE A 98 -12.48 11.79 13.43
CA ILE A 98 -11.71 11.48 12.22
C ILE A 98 -11.36 9.99 12.23
N LYS A 99 -12.09 9.19 11.45
CA LYS A 99 -11.96 7.73 11.36
C LYS A 99 -11.05 7.25 10.22
N THR A 100 -10.13 8.11 9.77
CA THR A 100 -9.21 7.79 8.67
C THR A 100 -7.98 7.11 9.24
N ILE A 101 -7.76 5.84 8.89
CA ILE A 101 -6.60 5.04 9.31
C ILE A 101 -5.76 4.74 8.08
N PHE A 102 -4.55 5.30 8.03
CA PHE A 102 -3.59 5.00 6.97
C PHE A 102 -2.96 3.63 7.21
N LEU A 103 -3.26 2.66 6.35
CA LEU A 103 -2.79 1.27 6.44
C LEU A 103 -2.14 0.81 5.12
N THR A 104 -1.48 1.71 4.38
CA THR A 104 -0.80 1.38 3.12
C THR A 104 0.72 1.26 3.35
N GLY A 105 1.19 0.03 3.60
CA GLY A 105 2.62 -0.22 3.80
C GLY A 105 3.49 0.20 2.63
N HIS A 106 3.02 0.00 1.39
CA HIS A 106 3.76 0.36 0.17
C HIS A 106 4.11 1.86 0.05
N MET A 107 3.29 2.76 0.61
CA MET A 107 3.58 4.19 0.64
C MET A 107 4.55 4.57 1.75
N LEU A 108 4.55 3.84 2.87
CA LEU A 108 5.41 4.12 4.01
C LEU A 108 6.89 3.80 3.70
N TYR A 109 7.14 2.73 2.94
CA TYR A 109 8.48 2.43 2.42
C TYR A 109 8.98 3.54 1.49
N TRP A 110 8.10 4.07 0.62
CA TRP A 110 8.46 5.14 -0.29
C TRP A 110 8.80 6.42 0.49
N PHE A 111 8.01 6.81 1.48
CA PHE A 111 8.25 8.02 2.27
C PHE A 111 9.57 8.00 3.07
N HIS A 112 9.97 6.85 3.61
CA HIS A 112 11.24 6.74 4.33
C HIS A 112 12.45 6.74 3.39
N SER A 113 12.31 6.25 2.15
CA SER A 113 13.42 6.19 1.19
C SER A 113 13.92 7.55 0.65
N TYR A 114 13.25 8.66 0.97
CA TYR A 114 13.66 10.03 0.60
C TYR A 114 14.11 10.90 1.80
N LEU A 115 14.22 10.30 2.99
CA LEU A 115 14.77 10.91 4.20
C LEU A 115 16.14 10.30 4.51
#